data_AF-A0A1V5PGF1-F1
#
_entry.id   AF-A0A1V5PGF1-F1
#
_cell.length_a   1.000
_cell.length_b   1.000
_cell.length_c   1.000
_cell.angle_alpha   90.00
_cell.angle_beta   90.00
_cell.angle_gamma   90.00
#
_symmetry.space_group_name_H-M   'P 1'
#
loop_
_entity.id
_entity.type
_entity.pdbx_description
1 polymer ?
#
loop_
_entity_poly.entity_id
_entity_poly.type
_entity_poly.pdbx_seq_one_letter_code
_entity_poly.pdbx_strand_id
1 'polypeptide(L)'
;MALLAEEIVEEWLNRNGYFTIRGIKLGVHEIDLLAIALHGSTIEARHIEVQASVRPVSYLCPLPRDAQKKTGRRPMSMKERTPTELAEGVREWINKKYHHEAKRFLRSALFPGEWKYELVVNRVKFPEELQLLEEQGITIHKLDEIIDSLSRNQTIIQSAAGSNLLDLVMLGHE
;
A
#
# COMPACT_ATOMS: atom_id res chain seq x y z
N MET A 1 -4.69 12.80 -5.35
CA MET A 1 -4.59 12.39 -3.93
C MET A 1 -3.69 11.18 -3.74
N ALA A 2 -3.83 10.11 -4.53
CA ALA A 2 -2.91 8.94 -4.45
C ALA A 2 -1.44 9.34 -4.58
N LEU A 3 -1.08 10.13 -5.60
CA LEU A 3 0.30 10.60 -5.82
C LEU A 3 0.93 11.32 -4.61
N LEU A 4 0.18 12.18 -3.92
CA LEU A 4 0.67 12.88 -2.73
C LEU A 4 0.85 11.93 -1.53
N ALA A 5 -0.04 10.95 -1.38
CA ALA A 5 0.09 9.95 -0.33
C ALA A 5 1.29 9.02 -0.57
N GLU A 6 1.54 8.62 -1.83
CA GLU A 6 2.73 7.87 -2.19
C GLU A 6 4.02 8.66 -1.91
N GLU A 7 4.04 9.98 -2.16
CA GLU A 7 5.18 10.84 -1.82
C GLU A 7 5.42 10.94 -0.30
N ILE A 8 4.36 11.02 0.50
CA ILE A 8 4.47 10.99 1.97
C ILE A 8 5.04 9.65 2.44
N VAL A 9 4.58 8.55 1.87
CA VAL A 9 5.08 7.19 2.21
C VAL A 9 6.52 7.01 1.77
N GLU A 10 6.89 7.51 0.58
CA GLU A 10 8.27 7.53 0.08
C GLU A 10 9.19 8.29 1.03
N GLU A 11 8.79 9.49 1.46
CA GLU A 11 9.57 10.29 2.42
C GLU A 11 9.69 9.58 3.77
N TRP A 12 8.62 8.96 4.27
CA TRP A 12 8.65 8.16 5.49
C TRP A 12 9.64 6.99 5.40
N LEU A 13 9.64 6.25 4.28
CA LEU A 13 10.58 5.17 4.04
C LEU A 13 12.02 5.69 3.95
N ASN A 14 12.25 6.75 3.16
CA ASN A 14 13.56 7.36 3.01
C ASN A 14 14.13 7.82 4.36
N ARG A 15 13.31 8.48 5.20
CA ARG A 15 13.74 8.90 6.53
C ARG A 15 14.03 7.75 7.50
N ASN A 16 13.51 6.56 7.22
CA ASN A 16 13.83 5.33 7.94
C ASN A 16 14.98 4.52 7.29
N GLY A 17 15.74 5.12 6.38
CA GLY A 17 16.94 4.52 5.80
C GLY A 17 16.70 3.58 4.62
N TYR A 18 15.50 3.61 4.04
CA TYR A 18 15.19 2.85 2.84
C TYR A 18 15.56 3.63 1.58
N PHE A 19 16.05 2.91 0.57
CA PHE A 19 16.11 3.37 -0.81
C PHE A 19 14.84 2.94 -1.53
N THR A 20 14.21 3.87 -2.23
CA THR A 20 12.86 3.67 -2.78
C THR A 20 12.85 3.81 -4.30
N ILE A 21 11.91 3.11 -4.93
CA ILE A 21 11.47 3.36 -6.31
C ILE A 21 9.95 3.50 -6.26
N ARG A 22 9.44 4.65 -6.70
CA ARG A 22 8.00 4.96 -6.70
C ARG A 22 7.41 4.96 -8.13
N GLY A 23 6.13 4.59 -8.24
CA GLY A 23 5.33 4.73 -9.45
C GLY A 23 5.77 3.81 -10.59
N ILE A 24 6.14 2.57 -10.29
CA ILE A 24 6.69 1.63 -11.26
C ILE A 24 5.60 1.13 -12.19
N LYS A 25 5.81 1.26 -13.51
CA LYS A 25 4.87 0.79 -14.54
C LYS A 25 5.32 -0.56 -15.14
N LEU A 26 4.41 -1.51 -15.18
CA LEU A 26 4.56 -2.87 -15.70
C LEU A 26 3.44 -3.19 -16.69
N GLY A 27 3.41 -2.46 -17.81
CA GLY A 27 2.32 -2.52 -18.79
C GLY A 27 1.02 -1.98 -18.19
N VAL A 28 0.02 -2.84 -18.02
CA VAL A 28 -1.26 -2.51 -17.37
C VAL A 28 -1.23 -2.63 -15.85
N HIS A 29 -0.12 -3.09 -15.29
CA HIS A 29 0.10 -3.18 -13.85
C HIS A 29 1.00 -2.04 -13.38
N GLU A 30 0.85 -1.69 -12.11
CA GLU A 30 1.69 -0.71 -11.43
C GLU A 30 2.11 -1.26 -10.07
N ILE A 31 3.26 -0.84 -9.57
CA ILE A 31 3.65 -0.98 -8.16
C ILE A 31 3.85 0.44 -7.63
N ASP A 32 3.16 0.76 -6.54
CA ASP A 32 3.20 2.11 -5.98
C ASP A 32 4.60 2.41 -5.44
N LEU A 33 5.13 1.57 -4.53
CA LEU A 33 6.51 1.67 -4.05
C LEU A 33 7.19 0.32 -3.85
N LEU A 34 8.48 0.27 -4.18
CA LEU A 34 9.42 -0.73 -3.68
C LEU A 34 10.46 -0.02 -2.80
N ALA A 35 10.84 -0.64 -1.69
CA ALA A 35 11.81 -0.08 -0.75
C ALA A 35 12.80 -1.15 -0.29
N ILE A 36 14.08 -0.80 -0.23
CA ILE A 36 15.14 -1.67 0.28
C ILE A 36 15.99 -0.92 1.30
N ALA A 37 16.27 -1.55 2.44
CA ALA A 37 17.22 -1.06 3.43
C ALA A 37 18.25 -2.13 3.78
N LEU A 38 19.45 -1.69 4.14
CA LEU A 38 20.53 -2.54 4.67
C LEU A 38 20.58 -2.38 6.19
N HIS A 39 20.36 -3.48 6.90
CA HIS A 39 20.46 -3.57 8.36
C HIS A 39 21.67 -4.45 8.72
N GLY A 40 22.86 -3.85 8.70
CA GLY A 40 24.10 -4.61 8.84
C GLY A 40 24.31 -5.55 7.65
N SER A 41 24.25 -6.85 7.88
CA SER A 41 24.38 -7.87 6.82
C SER A 41 23.04 -8.35 6.24
N THR A 42 21.90 -7.92 6.79
CA THR A 42 20.58 -8.29 6.29
C THR A 42 20.02 -7.21 5.38
N ILE A 43 19.34 -7.64 4.33
CA ILE A 43 18.59 -6.77 3.43
C ILE A 43 17.11 -6.93 3.77
N GLU A 44 16.44 -5.81 4.04
CA GLU A 44 15.00 -5.77 4.15
C GLU A 44 14.42 -5.19 2.87
N ALA A 45 13.52 -5.93 2.21
CA ALA A 45 12.83 -5.49 1.00
C ALA A 45 11.32 -5.46 1.22
N ARG A 46 10.68 -4.36 0.80
CA ARG A 46 9.27 -4.08 1.05
C ARG A 46 8.59 -3.68 -0.26
N HIS A 47 7.43 -4.25 -0.54
CA HIS A 47 6.54 -3.84 -1.62
C HIS A 47 5.28 -3.26 -0.99
N ILE A 48 5.10 -1.96 -1.19
CA ILE A 48 4.02 -1.17 -0.60
C ILE A 48 3.04 -0.76 -1.69
N GLU A 49 1.75 -0.92 -1.40
CA GLU A 49 0.65 -0.32 -2.15
C GLU A 49 -0.01 0.76 -1.27
N VAL A 50 -0.51 1.84 -1.87
CA VAL A 50 -1.06 3.00 -1.16
C VAL A 50 -2.51 3.23 -1.58
N GLN A 51 -3.42 3.26 -0.62
CA GLN A 51 -4.86 3.48 -0.79
C GLN A 51 -5.37 4.55 0.19
N ALA A 52 -5.07 5.81 -0.14
CA ALA A 52 -5.33 6.97 0.72
C ALA A 52 -6.66 7.69 0.40
N SER A 53 -7.79 6.96 0.44
CA SER A 53 -9.10 7.60 0.24
C SER A 53 -9.52 8.43 1.46
N VAL A 54 -9.92 9.69 1.24
CA VAL A 54 -10.48 10.58 2.29
C VAL A 54 -11.98 10.31 2.51
N ARG A 55 -12.66 9.86 1.47
CA ARG A 55 -14.11 9.59 1.46
C ARG A 55 -14.37 8.26 0.74
N PRO A 56 -14.01 7.12 1.35
CA PRO A 56 -14.25 5.81 0.76
C PRO A 56 -15.76 5.55 0.66
N VAL A 57 -16.22 5.16 -0.53
CA VAL A 57 -17.65 4.90 -0.80
C VAL A 57 -17.94 3.41 -1.00
N SER A 58 -16.93 2.60 -1.31
CA SER A 58 -17.06 1.17 -1.60
C SER A 58 -16.05 0.34 -0.82
N TYR A 59 -16.17 -0.98 -0.94
CA TYR A 59 -15.14 -1.93 -0.58
C TYR A 59 -13.78 -1.58 -1.21
N LEU A 60 -12.71 -1.91 -0.51
CA LEU A 60 -11.33 -1.79 -0.95
C LEU A 60 -11.03 -2.85 -2.03
N CYS A 61 -11.39 -4.10 -1.75
CA CYS A 61 -11.20 -5.20 -2.68
C CYS A 61 -12.42 -5.28 -3.63
N PRO A 62 -12.21 -5.45 -4.94
CA PRO A 62 -13.29 -5.73 -5.87
C PRO A 62 -14.04 -7.01 -5.50
N LEU A 63 -15.34 -7.08 -5.82
CA LEU A 63 -16.13 -8.31 -5.74
C LEU A 63 -15.43 -9.41 -6.57
N PRO A 64 -15.36 -10.67 -6.12
CA PRO A 64 -14.71 -11.75 -6.86
C PRO A 64 -15.30 -11.90 -8.26
N ARG A 65 -14.47 -12.24 -9.25
CA ARG A 65 -14.93 -12.38 -10.64
C ARG A 65 -16.06 -13.40 -10.80
N ASP A 66 -16.03 -14.48 -10.04
CA ASP A 66 -17.06 -15.52 -10.13
C ASP A 66 -18.39 -15.08 -9.51
N ALA A 67 -18.34 -14.33 -8.39
CA ALA A 67 -19.53 -13.69 -7.83
C ALA A 67 -20.11 -12.63 -8.78
N GLN A 68 -19.26 -11.86 -9.47
CA GLN A 68 -19.70 -10.91 -10.51
C GLN A 68 -20.46 -11.64 -11.63
N LYS A 69 -19.91 -12.72 -12.18
CA LYS A 69 -20.55 -13.51 -13.25
C LYS A 69 -21.90 -14.10 -12.83
N LYS A 70 -21.97 -14.65 -11.60
CA LYS A 70 -23.19 -15.30 -11.08
C LYS A 70 -24.31 -14.31 -10.77
N THR A 71 -23.97 -13.11 -10.30
CA THR A 71 -24.96 -12.16 -9.76
C THR A 71 -25.18 -10.92 -10.63
N GLY A 72 -24.34 -10.69 -11.65
CA GLY A 72 -24.33 -9.48 -12.46
C GLY A 72 -23.88 -8.22 -11.71
N ARG A 73 -23.44 -8.34 -10.45
CA ARG A 73 -22.92 -7.21 -9.67
C ARG A 73 -21.58 -6.74 -10.24
N ARG A 74 -21.39 -5.42 -10.29
CA ARG A 74 -20.12 -4.79 -10.71
C ARG A 74 -19.02 -5.00 -9.64
N PRO A 75 -17.73 -4.92 -10.01
CA PRO A 75 -16.61 -5.12 -9.07
C PRO A 75 -16.68 -4.23 -7.82
N MET A 76 -17.03 -2.94 -7.97
CA MET A 76 -17.11 -1.99 -6.85
C MET A 76 -18.55 -1.86 -6.30
N SER A 77 -19.38 -2.90 -6.45
CA SER A 77 -20.72 -2.90 -5.86
C SER A 77 -20.64 -2.74 -4.34
N MET A 78 -21.48 -1.85 -3.81
CA MET A 78 -21.63 -1.58 -2.37
C MET A 78 -22.66 -2.50 -1.70
N LYS A 79 -23.26 -3.43 -2.45
CA LYS A 79 -24.17 -4.42 -1.87
C LYS A 79 -23.38 -5.27 -0.87
N GLU A 80 -24.03 -5.60 0.23
CA GLU A 80 -23.47 -6.46 1.27
C GLU A 80 -22.93 -7.75 0.64
N ARG A 81 -21.75 -8.15 1.14
CA ARG A 81 -21.00 -9.30 0.65
C ARG A 81 -21.01 -10.39 1.71
N THR A 82 -21.13 -11.63 1.26
CA THR A 82 -21.00 -12.77 2.18
C THR A 82 -19.54 -12.89 2.65
N PRO A 83 -19.28 -13.59 3.78
CA PRO A 83 -17.91 -13.84 4.23
C PRO A 83 -17.04 -14.51 3.16
N THR A 84 -17.62 -15.43 2.38
CA THR A 84 -16.93 -16.08 1.25
C THR A 84 -16.58 -15.09 0.15
N GLU A 85 -17.50 -14.19 -0.22
CA GLU A 85 -17.24 -13.15 -1.23
C GLU A 85 -16.14 -12.17 -0.80
N LEU A 86 -16.08 -11.83 0.49
CA LEU A 86 -15.02 -11.00 1.04
C LEU A 86 -13.67 -11.72 0.98
N ALA A 87 -13.57 -12.93 1.51
CA ALA A 87 -12.33 -13.71 1.53
C ALA A 87 -11.78 -13.98 0.12
N GLU A 88 -12.65 -14.35 -0.83
CA GLU A 88 -12.24 -14.53 -2.23
C GLU A 88 -11.81 -13.22 -2.88
N GLY A 89 -12.47 -12.10 -2.56
CA GLY A 89 -12.18 -10.80 -3.15
C GLY A 89 -10.82 -10.28 -2.69
N VAL A 90 -10.54 -10.44 -1.39
CA VAL A 90 -9.24 -10.17 -0.77
C VAL A 90 -8.14 -11.00 -1.44
N ARG A 91 -8.36 -12.31 -1.61
CA ARG A 91 -7.39 -13.20 -2.26
C ARG A 91 -7.10 -12.81 -3.71
N GLU A 92 -8.14 -12.53 -4.51
CA GLU A 92 -7.97 -12.06 -5.89
C GLU A 92 -7.22 -10.72 -5.95
N TRP A 93 -7.52 -9.81 -5.01
CA TRP A 93 -6.88 -8.51 -4.92
C TRP A 93 -5.40 -8.61 -4.53
N ILE A 94 -5.06 -9.40 -3.51
CA ILE A 94 -3.67 -9.69 -3.12
C ILE A 94 -2.90 -10.30 -4.29
N ASN A 95 -3.49 -11.27 -5.01
CA ASN A 95 -2.84 -11.85 -6.16
C ASN A 95 -2.56 -10.80 -7.24
N LYS A 96 -3.53 -9.92 -7.55
CA LYS A 96 -3.34 -8.84 -8.52
C LYS A 96 -2.29 -7.82 -8.06
N LYS A 97 -2.31 -7.43 -6.78
CA LYS A 97 -1.49 -6.35 -6.24
C LYS A 97 -0.08 -6.80 -5.86
N TYR A 98 0.13 -8.02 -5.39
CA TYR A 98 1.45 -8.47 -4.93
C TYR A 98 1.95 -9.65 -5.75
N HIS A 99 1.15 -10.70 -5.95
CA HIS A 99 1.65 -11.95 -6.52
C HIS A 99 1.55 -12.08 -8.04
N HIS A 100 1.11 -11.06 -8.77
CA HIS A 100 1.05 -11.13 -10.23
C HIS A 100 2.42 -11.43 -10.83
N GLU A 101 2.48 -12.25 -11.88
CA GLU A 101 3.72 -12.75 -12.49
C GLU A 101 4.70 -11.64 -12.84
N ALA A 102 4.23 -10.58 -13.51
CA ALA A 102 5.07 -9.44 -13.88
C ALA A 102 5.69 -8.73 -12.64
N LYS A 103 4.95 -8.65 -11.54
CA LYS A 103 5.44 -8.03 -10.29
C LYS A 103 6.45 -8.92 -9.59
N ARG A 104 6.21 -10.24 -9.54
CA ARG A 104 7.17 -11.22 -9.03
C ARG A 104 8.47 -11.19 -9.83
N PHE A 105 8.37 -11.21 -11.16
CA PHE A 105 9.52 -11.15 -12.05
C PHE A 105 10.37 -9.89 -11.81
N LEU A 106 9.75 -8.71 -11.78
CA LEU A 106 10.46 -7.47 -11.50
C LEU A 106 11.15 -7.53 -10.13
N ARG A 107 10.43 -7.91 -9.07
CA ARG A 107 11.00 -7.98 -7.72
C ARG A 107 12.19 -8.94 -7.66
N SER A 108 12.07 -10.13 -8.24
CA SER A 108 13.17 -11.10 -8.31
C SER A 108 14.38 -10.58 -9.10
N ALA A 109 14.15 -9.78 -10.16
CA ALA A 109 15.22 -9.18 -10.94
C ALA A 109 15.94 -8.03 -10.19
N LEU A 110 15.21 -7.25 -9.39
CA LEU A 110 15.77 -6.17 -8.57
C LEU A 110 16.48 -6.70 -7.32
N PHE A 111 15.84 -7.65 -6.63
CA PHE A 111 16.39 -8.31 -5.45
C PHE A 111 15.76 -9.70 -5.28
N PRO A 112 16.54 -10.79 -5.44
CA PRO A 112 16.02 -12.16 -5.40
C PRO A 112 15.77 -12.70 -3.98
N GLY A 113 15.67 -11.84 -2.97
CA GLY A 113 15.37 -12.23 -1.59
C GLY A 113 13.89 -12.17 -1.24
N GLU A 114 13.59 -12.23 0.06
CA GLU A 114 12.22 -12.13 0.56
C GLU A 114 11.72 -10.70 0.53
N TRP A 115 10.45 -10.54 0.14
CA TRP A 115 9.76 -9.26 0.09
C TRP A 115 8.60 -9.27 1.08
N LYS A 116 8.57 -8.29 1.99
CA LYS A 116 7.39 -8.01 2.83
C LYS A 116 6.36 -7.25 2.00
N TYR A 117 5.09 -7.56 2.21
CA TYR A 117 3.97 -6.94 1.49
C TYR A 117 3.16 -6.06 2.41
N GLU A 118 2.91 -4.83 1.97
CA GLU A 118 2.32 -3.81 2.83
C GLU A 118 1.27 -2.99 2.09
N LEU A 119 0.30 -2.51 2.86
CA LEU A 119 -0.74 -1.62 2.38
C LEU A 119 -0.86 -0.42 3.31
N VAL A 120 -0.68 0.78 2.76
CA VAL A 120 -0.97 2.02 3.47
C VAL A 120 -2.40 2.44 3.17
N VAL A 121 -3.21 2.66 4.21
CA VAL A 121 -4.59 3.14 4.07
C VAL A 121 -4.83 4.42 4.86
N ASN A 122 -5.75 5.25 4.40
CA ASN A 122 -6.32 6.32 5.24
C ASN A 122 -7.64 5.84 5.85
N ARG A 123 -8.77 6.19 5.23
CA ARG A 123 -10.10 5.71 5.62
C ARG A 123 -10.51 4.57 4.72
N VAL A 124 -11.14 3.56 5.31
CA VAL A 124 -11.82 2.46 4.59
C VAL A 124 -13.28 2.43 4.98
N LYS A 125 -14.16 2.02 4.06
CA LYS A 125 -15.60 1.93 4.33
C LYS A 125 -15.96 0.65 5.10
N PHE A 126 -15.25 -0.44 4.81
CA PHE A 126 -15.48 -1.78 5.32
C PHE A 126 -14.17 -2.29 5.97
N PRO A 127 -13.94 -2.01 7.27
CA PRO A 127 -12.70 -2.35 7.95
C PRO A 127 -12.44 -3.86 8.07
N GLU A 128 -13.46 -4.70 7.96
CA GLU A 128 -13.33 -6.17 7.98
C GLU A 128 -12.42 -6.71 6.85
N GLU A 129 -12.30 -5.99 5.73
CA GLU A 129 -11.36 -6.35 4.67
C GLU A 129 -9.90 -6.22 5.11
N LEU A 130 -9.60 -5.30 6.04
CA LEU A 130 -8.23 -5.10 6.53
C LEU A 130 -7.77 -6.30 7.36
N GLN A 131 -8.63 -6.82 8.22
CA GLN A 131 -8.32 -8.02 9.00
C GLN A 131 -8.01 -9.21 8.09
N LEU A 132 -8.82 -9.41 7.04
CA LEU A 132 -8.60 -10.48 6.07
C LEU A 132 -7.29 -10.30 5.27
N LEU A 133 -6.87 -9.05 5.01
CA LEU A 133 -5.58 -8.76 4.38
C LEU A 133 -4.41 -9.12 5.32
N GLU A 134 -4.51 -8.76 6.61
CA GLU A 134 -3.50 -9.09 7.63
C GLU A 134 -3.35 -10.59 7.83
N GLU A 135 -4.46 -11.32 7.89
CA GLU A 135 -4.48 -12.79 7.97
C GLU A 135 -3.79 -13.48 6.78
N GLN A 136 -3.68 -12.78 5.64
CA GLN A 136 -2.98 -13.24 4.44
C GLN A 136 -1.54 -12.70 4.33
N GLY A 137 -1.01 -12.11 5.41
CA GLY A 137 0.38 -11.66 5.50
C GLY A 137 0.66 -10.27 4.93
N ILE A 138 -0.37 -9.43 4.77
CA ILE A 138 -0.18 -8.02 4.39
C ILE A 138 -0.10 -7.15 5.64
N THR A 139 0.99 -6.43 5.84
CA THR A 139 1.09 -5.45 6.92
C THR A 139 0.32 -4.18 6.57
N ILE A 140 -0.59 -3.76 7.45
CA ILE A 140 -1.39 -2.54 7.25
C ILE A 140 -0.77 -1.37 8.01
N HIS A 141 -0.60 -0.24 7.33
CA HIS A 141 -0.19 1.02 7.94
C HIS A 141 -1.30 2.05 7.78
N LYS A 142 -1.54 2.87 8.82
CA LYS A 142 -2.43 4.02 8.69
C LYS A 142 -1.63 5.26 8.26
N LEU A 143 -2.19 6.01 7.32
CA LEU A 143 -1.53 7.19 6.78
C LEU A 143 -1.37 8.30 7.83
N ASP A 144 -2.31 8.44 8.76
CA ASP A 144 -2.22 9.37 9.89
C ASP A 144 -1.07 9.01 10.84
N GLU A 145 -0.88 7.73 11.16
CA GLU A 145 0.26 7.25 11.96
C GLU A 145 1.61 7.56 11.29
N ILE A 146 1.69 7.42 9.95
CA ILE A 146 2.88 7.79 9.18
C ILE A 146 3.14 9.30 9.27
N ILE A 147 2.11 10.13 9.10
CA ILE A 147 2.21 11.60 9.19
C ILE A 147 2.62 12.02 10.61
N ASP A 148 2.06 11.39 11.64
CA ASP A 148 2.43 11.62 13.03
C ASP A 148 3.89 11.25 13.31
N SER A 149 4.38 10.14 12.75
CA SER A 149 5.79 9.74 12.87
C SER A 149 6.74 10.76 12.20
N LEU A 150 6.37 11.23 11.00
CA LEU A 150 7.13 12.24 10.26
C LEU A 150 7.16 13.59 10.98
N SER A 151 6.01 14.09 11.45
CA SER A 151 5.90 15.38 12.12
C SER A 151 6.67 15.45 13.45
N ARG A 152 6.80 14.32 14.14
CA ARG A 152 7.54 14.22 15.41
C ARG A 152 9.02 13.90 15.24
N ASN A 153 9.52 13.83 13.99
CA ASN A 153 10.89 13.42 13.67
C ASN A 153 11.29 12.09 14.33
N GLN A 154 10.36 11.14 14.42
CA GLN A 154 10.61 9.79 14.97
C GLN A 154 11.29 8.87 13.96
N THR A 155 12.13 9.43 13.10
CA THR A 155 12.78 8.75 11.98
C THR A 155 14.30 8.85 12.12
N ILE A 156 15.03 7.93 11.49
CA ILE A 156 16.51 7.87 11.59
C ILE A 156 17.15 9.11 10.98
N ILE A 157 16.60 9.60 9.87
CA ILE A 157 17.05 10.81 9.16
C ILE A 157 16.07 11.94 9.46
N GLN A 158 16.59 13.12 9.79
CA GLN A 158 15.78 14.29 10.14
C GLN A 158 15.21 15.02 8.92
N SER A 159 15.88 14.99 7.77
CA SER A 159 15.38 15.55 6.51
C SER A 159 15.96 14.82 5.29
N ALA A 160 15.16 14.70 4.24
CA ALA A 160 15.55 14.18 2.93
C ALA A 160 14.94 15.08 1.82
N ALA A 161 15.26 14.82 0.55
CA ALA A 161 14.86 15.70 -0.56
C ALA A 161 13.33 15.89 -0.72
N GLY A 162 12.49 15.04 -0.10
CA GLY A 162 11.04 15.19 -0.05
C GLY A 162 10.52 16.11 1.07
N SER A 163 11.41 16.69 1.91
CA SER A 163 11.02 17.53 3.05
C SER A 163 10.15 18.72 2.66
N ASN A 164 10.35 19.29 1.47
CA ASN A 164 9.63 20.48 1.00
C ASN A 164 8.10 20.28 0.97
N LEU A 165 7.61 19.07 0.65
CA LEU A 165 6.17 18.78 0.64
C LEU A 165 5.63 18.64 2.07
N LEU A 166 6.40 18.03 2.97
CA LEU A 166 6.01 17.92 4.37
C LEU A 166 5.98 19.31 5.02
N ASP A 167 6.97 20.15 4.74
CA ASP A 167 7.01 21.54 5.22
C ASP A 167 5.75 22.30 4.78
N LEU A 168 5.29 22.11 3.55
CA LEU A 168 4.03 22.70 3.05
C LEU A 168 2.78 22.18 3.78
N VAL A 169 2.74 20.90 4.17
CA VAL A 169 1.64 20.33 4.97
C VAL A 169 1.67 20.89 6.40
N MET A 170 2.87 21.07 6.97
CA MET A 170 3.06 21.58 8.33
C MET A 170 2.77 23.08 8.46
N LEU A 171 2.89 23.87 7.39
CA LEU A 171 2.48 25.29 7.38
C LEU A 171 0.98 25.49 7.71
N GLY A 172 0.13 24.48 7.52
CA GLY A 172 -1.29 24.54 7.87
C GLY A 172 -1.61 24.25 9.34
N HIS A 173 -0.59 23.95 10.16
CA HIS A 173 -0.71 23.56 11.56
C HIS A 173 -0.10 24.60 12.54
N GLU A 174 0.29 25.78 12.04
CA GLU A 174 0.69 26.95 12.87
C GLU A 174 -0.51 27.79 13.32
#